data_AF-A0A813FB30-F1
#
_entry.id   AF-A0A813FB30-F1
#
_cell.length_a   1.000
_cell.length_b   1.000
_cell.length_c   1.000
_cell.angle_alpha   90.00
_cell.angle_beta   90.00
_cell.angle_gamma   90.00
#
_symmetry.space_group_name_H-M   'P 1'
#
loop_
_entity.id
_entity.type
_entity.pdbx_description
1 polymer ?
#
loop_
_entity_poly.entity_id
_entity_poly.type
_entity_poly.pdbx_seq_one_letter_code
_entity_poly.pdbx_strand_id
1 'polypeptide(L)'
;MVDADHAATRRVLVTGFCDWAVTDPPSSEWRCFCNPSGRLLIGNEPSAMESTRALAELRNAGMYRGLLCQHLNKVTSVTDESGNRVPVVWDYVVAPVVWRQPLQELEAYDRSQSPFSRVRDLESYHTVVHLGLGSYAPPWPFLLELGALDGASVSKDARGLYPDGSSECDQHEPIRQTIDDGRTFAIKSFRNSDGQLQSQITSRTAVVSPPLNELMPHPDSRVKHKICAIAGASTKSQLPHPVVAALPRVVSKFICNQANWHGLTLMNRAFESRSLPERGPAESYFIHIPWGNSPGKAAPDANRDFSSHIHDDFTDLSVAAADVILNIVDFHGRGFQDQPLSSLDQIVADMSNYNLYGGK
;
A
#
# COMPACT_ATOMS: atom_id res chain seq x y z
N MET A 1 35.74 12.41 -3.35
CA MET A 1 35.02 13.43 -4.13
C MET A 1 33.93 12.69 -4.87
N VAL A 2 32.70 12.76 -4.36
CA VAL A 2 31.51 12.21 -5.03
C VAL A 2 31.06 13.30 -5.99
N ASP A 3 30.90 12.97 -7.27
CA ASP A 3 30.54 13.94 -8.32
C ASP A 3 29.32 14.79 -7.90
N ALA A 4 29.55 16.09 -7.81
CA ALA A 4 28.54 17.11 -7.52
C ALA A 4 27.55 17.33 -8.68
N ASP A 5 27.65 16.57 -9.77
CA ASP A 5 26.94 16.78 -11.05
C ASP A 5 25.71 15.90 -11.26
N HIS A 6 25.33 15.07 -10.28
CA HIS A 6 23.99 14.49 -10.24
C HIS A 6 23.11 15.39 -9.36
N ALA A 7 22.48 16.40 -9.96
CA ALA A 7 21.16 16.83 -9.49
C ALA A 7 20.25 15.60 -9.60
N ALA A 8 20.28 14.75 -8.57
CA ALA A 8 19.89 13.35 -8.65
C ALA A 8 18.42 13.28 -9.05
N THR A 9 18.17 12.74 -10.24
CA THR A 9 16.82 12.53 -10.75
C THR A 9 16.02 11.73 -9.72
N ARG A 10 14.90 12.29 -9.26
CA ARG A 10 14.05 11.64 -8.26
C ARG A 10 13.28 10.51 -8.93
N ARG A 11 13.57 9.28 -8.53
CA ARG A 11 12.85 8.08 -9.03
C ARG A 11 11.69 7.75 -8.10
N VAL A 12 10.48 7.68 -8.65
CA VAL A 12 9.25 7.41 -7.90
C VAL A 12 8.56 6.17 -8.46
N LEU A 13 8.27 5.21 -7.60
CA LEU A 13 7.45 4.05 -7.94
C LEU A 13 6.04 4.26 -7.42
N VAL A 14 5.04 4.16 -8.30
CA VAL A 14 3.63 4.12 -7.90
C VAL A 14 3.08 2.74 -8.16
N THR A 15 2.41 2.16 -7.16
CA THR A 15 1.91 0.80 -7.26
C THR A 15 0.41 0.68 -7.06
N GLY A 16 -0.20 -0.35 -7.63
CA GLY A 16 -1.61 -0.68 -7.43
C GLY A 16 -1.86 -2.19 -7.38
N PHE A 17 -3.09 -2.60 -7.09
CA PHE A 17 -3.44 -4.01 -6.99
C PHE A 17 -4.39 -4.45 -8.11
N CYS A 18 -4.25 -5.69 -8.55
CA CYS A 18 -5.25 -6.38 -9.37
C CYS A 18 -6.56 -6.58 -8.61
N ASP A 19 -7.57 -7.09 -9.30
CA ASP A 19 -8.81 -7.51 -8.67
C ASP A 19 -8.55 -8.63 -7.65
N TRP A 20 -9.34 -8.65 -6.58
CA TRP A 20 -9.32 -9.73 -5.60
C TRP A 20 -10.22 -10.90 -6.01
N ALA A 21 -11.04 -10.74 -7.04
CA ALA A 21 -12.03 -11.72 -7.43
C ALA A 21 -11.34 -12.99 -7.94
N VAL A 22 -11.53 -14.07 -7.19
CA VAL A 22 -11.20 -15.43 -7.59
C VAL A 22 -12.04 -15.74 -8.84
N THR A 23 -11.41 -15.81 -10.01
CA THR A 23 -12.04 -16.54 -11.10
C THR A 23 -12.04 -18.00 -10.71
N ASP A 24 -13.17 -18.70 -10.81
CA ASP A 24 -13.24 -20.15 -10.67
C ASP A 24 -13.45 -20.75 -12.08
N PRO A 25 -12.54 -21.60 -12.60
CA PRO A 25 -11.28 -22.01 -11.99
C PRO A 25 -10.32 -20.83 -11.85
N PRO A 26 -9.36 -20.87 -10.88
CA PRO A 26 -8.30 -19.87 -10.74
C PRO A 26 -7.54 -19.79 -12.05
N SER A 27 -7.99 -18.91 -12.93
CA SER A 27 -7.33 -18.71 -14.19
C SER A 27 -5.97 -18.11 -13.86
N SER A 28 -4.93 -18.54 -14.57
CA SER A 28 -3.58 -17.97 -14.45
C SER A 28 -3.50 -16.49 -14.87
N GLU A 29 -4.64 -15.89 -15.23
CA GLU A 29 -4.82 -14.53 -15.70
C GLU A 29 -5.29 -13.65 -14.55
N TRP A 30 -4.34 -12.92 -13.96
CA TRP A 30 -4.67 -11.77 -13.14
C TRP A 30 -5.45 -10.76 -13.99
N ARG A 31 -6.46 -10.12 -13.41
CA ARG A 31 -7.32 -9.15 -14.08
C ARG A 31 -7.47 -7.90 -13.21
N CYS A 32 -7.64 -6.74 -13.85
CA CYS A 32 -7.81 -5.42 -13.22
C CYS A 32 -9.10 -4.74 -13.69
N PHE A 33 -10.23 -5.44 -13.66
CA PHE A 33 -11.54 -4.95 -14.08
C PHE A 33 -12.18 -3.96 -13.11
N CYS A 34 -11.93 -4.08 -11.81
CA CYS A 34 -12.74 -3.37 -10.82
C CYS A 34 -11.93 -2.76 -9.69
N ASN A 35 -10.71 -3.23 -9.40
CA ASN A 35 -9.87 -2.59 -8.40
C ASN A 35 -9.35 -1.24 -8.93
N PRO A 36 -9.80 -0.10 -8.35
CA PRO A 36 -9.43 1.21 -8.86
C PRO A 36 -7.91 1.44 -8.81
N SER A 37 -7.21 0.86 -7.83
CA SER A 37 -5.76 1.05 -7.69
C SER A 37 -4.97 0.48 -8.88
N GLY A 38 -5.39 -0.67 -9.41
CA GLY A 38 -4.82 -1.25 -10.63
C GLY A 38 -5.31 -0.56 -11.90
N ARG A 39 -6.62 -0.28 -12.01
CA ARG A 39 -7.23 0.38 -13.18
C ARG A 39 -6.64 1.75 -13.47
N LEU A 40 -6.40 2.55 -12.43
CA LEU A 40 -5.82 3.87 -12.57
C LEU A 40 -4.45 3.84 -13.25
N LEU A 41 -3.70 2.74 -13.10
CA LEU A 41 -2.36 2.55 -13.66
C LEU A 41 -2.37 1.87 -15.04
N ILE A 42 -3.21 0.86 -15.24
CA ILE A 42 -3.24 0.08 -16.49
C ILE A 42 -4.15 0.71 -17.55
N GLY A 43 -5.25 1.35 -17.13
CA GLY A 43 -6.29 1.89 -18.00
C GLY A 43 -7.44 0.91 -18.25
N ASN A 44 -8.36 1.31 -19.14
CA ASN A 44 -9.62 0.59 -19.43
C ASN A 44 -9.57 -0.27 -20.70
N GLU A 45 -8.42 -0.32 -21.38
CA GLU A 45 -8.29 -1.05 -22.65
C GLU A 45 -8.31 -2.56 -22.41
N PRO A 46 -9.25 -3.33 -22.99
CA PRO A 46 -9.33 -4.79 -22.81
C PRO A 46 -8.03 -5.52 -23.13
N SER A 47 -7.28 -5.04 -24.13
CA SER A 47 -5.96 -5.57 -24.52
C SER A 47 -4.87 -5.37 -23.45
N ALA A 48 -4.99 -4.36 -22.60
CA ALA A 48 -4.10 -4.15 -21.46
C ALA A 48 -4.48 -5.04 -20.26
N MET A 49 -5.69 -5.61 -20.27
CA MET A 49 -6.23 -6.45 -19.19
C MET A 49 -5.95 -7.94 -19.39
N GLU A 50 -5.80 -8.40 -20.64
CA GLU A 50 -5.63 -9.83 -20.98
C GLU A 50 -4.26 -10.43 -20.61
N SER A 51 -3.29 -9.65 -20.13
CA SER A 51 -2.04 -10.22 -19.58
C SER A 51 -1.34 -9.33 -18.57
N THR A 52 -1.98 -9.07 -17.42
CA THR A 52 -1.33 -8.35 -16.30
C THR A 52 -0.12 -9.11 -15.75
N ARG A 53 -0.05 -10.42 -15.94
CA ARG A 53 1.12 -11.24 -15.60
C ARG A 53 2.36 -10.82 -16.41
N ALA A 54 2.24 -10.71 -17.74
CA ALA A 54 3.33 -10.25 -18.58
C ALA A 54 3.71 -8.79 -18.27
N LEU A 55 2.73 -7.93 -17.95
CA LEU A 55 2.96 -6.55 -17.51
C LEU A 55 3.78 -6.47 -16.21
N ALA A 56 3.42 -7.26 -15.19
CA ALA A 56 4.14 -7.35 -13.92
C ALA A 56 5.57 -7.89 -14.09
N GLU A 57 5.79 -8.79 -15.06
CA GLU A 57 7.09 -9.38 -15.35
C GLU A 57 7.99 -8.48 -16.23
N LEU A 58 7.42 -7.65 -17.11
CA LEU A 58 8.18 -6.90 -18.12
C LEU A 58 8.65 -5.50 -17.68
N ARG A 59 8.16 -4.94 -16.56
CA ARG A 59 8.52 -3.59 -16.03
C ARG A 59 8.56 -2.49 -17.10
N ASN A 60 7.73 -2.60 -18.12
CA ASN A 60 7.83 -1.72 -19.27
C ASN A 60 6.89 -0.53 -19.06
N ALA A 61 7.44 0.61 -18.61
CA ALA A 61 6.69 1.84 -18.36
C ALA A 61 5.82 2.28 -19.56
N GLY A 62 6.22 1.93 -20.79
CA GLY A 62 5.46 2.22 -22.01
C GLY A 62 4.11 1.49 -22.12
N MET A 63 3.85 0.49 -21.28
CA MET A 63 2.59 -0.25 -21.25
C MET A 63 1.59 0.28 -20.20
N TYR A 64 2.04 1.04 -19.20
CA TYR A 64 1.14 1.66 -18.22
C TYR A 64 0.58 2.97 -18.77
N ARG A 65 -0.64 2.91 -19.29
CA ARG A 65 -1.32 4.03 -19.96
C ARG A 65 -2.58 4.50 -19.23
N GLY A 66 -2.80 4.03 -18.00
CA GLY A 66 -3.92 4.46 -17.18
C GLY A 66 -3.93 5.97 -16.95
N LEU A 67 -5.11 6.51 -16.65
CA LEU A 67 -5.30 7.95 -16.52
C LEU A 67 -4.38 8.56 -15.45
N LEU A 68 -4.11 7.84 -14.35
CA LEU A 68 -3.18 8.30 -13.33
C LEU A 68 -1.75 8.45 -13.87
N CYS A 69 -1.27 7.49 -14.67
CA CYS A 69 0.03 7.57 -15.32
C CYS A 69 0.10 8.80 -16.24
N GLN A 70 -0.97 9.08 -17.00
CA GLN A 70 -1.03 10.26 -17.87
C GLN A 70 -0.96 11.57 -17.07
N HIS A 71 -1.59 11.64 -15.89
CA HIS A 71 -1.53 12.82 -15.03
C HIS A 71 -0.14 13.01 -14.42
N LEU A 72 0.47 11.94 -13.89
CA LEU A 72 1.79 12.02 -13.27
C LEU A 72 2.90 12.28 -14.29
N ASN A 73 2.85 11.67 -15.48
CA ASN A 73 3.85 11.87 -16.54
C ASN A 73 3.87 13.30 -17.13
N LYS A 74 2.84 14.11 -16.90
CA LYS A 74 2.87 15.55 -17.22
C LYS A 74 3.82 16.33 -16.31
N VAL A 75 4.17 15.77 -15.16
CA VAL A 75 5.10 16.35 -14.19
C VAL A 75 6.48 15.74 -14.41
N THR A 76 7.36 16.50 -15.05
CA THR A 76 8.74 16.07 -15.39
C THR A 76 9.79 16.56 -14.40
N SER A 77 9.41 17.44 -13.48
CA SER A 77 10.25 17.90 -12.38
C SER A 77 9.42 18.16 -11.13
N VAL A 78 10.08 18.15 -9.97
CA VAL A 78 9.53 18.52 -8.66
C VAL A 78 10.47 19.45 -7.93
N THR A 79 9.99 20.15 -6.91
CA THR A 79 10.79 21.06 -6.09
C THR A 79 11.36 20.31 -4.88
N ASP A 80 12.67 20.37 -4.69
CA ASP A 80 13.35 19.82 -3.52
C ASP A 80 13.27 20.75 -2.31
N GLU A 81 13.89 20.35 -1.20
CA GLU A 81 13.90 21.12 0.05
C GLU A 81 14.65 22.46 -0.01
N SER A 82 15.58 22.60 -0.96
CA SER A 82 16.33 23.83 -1.18
C SER A 82 15.59 24.77 -2.13
N GLY A 83 14.40 24.37 -2.61
CA GLY A 83 13.61 25.12 -3.58
C GLY A 83 14.06 24.89 -5.04
N ASN A 84 14.99 23.98 -5.29
CA ASN A 84 15.46 23.70 -6.66
C ASN A 84 14.52 22.74 -7.38
N ARG A 85 14.41 22.91 -8.70
CA ARG A 85 13.68 21.96 -9.56
C ARG A 85 14.58 20.79 -9.92
N VAL A 86 14.19 19.59 -9.51
CA VAL A 86 14.88 18.33 -9.83
C VAL A 86 14.03 17.51 -10.80
N PRO A 87 14.63 16.84 -11.80
CA PRO A 87 13.90 15.92 -12.68
C PRO A 87 13.24 14.78 -11.88
N VAL A 88 12.07 14.34 -12.31
CA VAL A 88 11.38 13.16 -11.73
C VAL A 88 11.16 12.09 -12.79
N VAL A 89 11.37 10.84 -12.43
CA VAL A 89 11.09 9.66 -13.25
C VAL A 89 10.06 8.81 -12.54
N TRP A 90 8.99 8.48 -13.25
CA TRP A 90 7.88 7.68 -12.75
C TRP A 90 7.96 6.26 -13.27
N ASP A 91 7.93 5.30 -12.37
CA ASP A 91 7.73 3.89 -12.67
C ASP A 91 6.39 3.43 -12.07
N TYR A 92 5.77 2.45 -12.72
CA TYR A 92 4.46 1.93 -12.35
C TYR A 92 4.48 0.42 -12.26
N VAL A 93 3.82 -0.13 -11.25
CA VAL A 93 3.65 -1.58 -11.11
C VAL A 93 2.26 -1.89 -10.59
N VAL A 94 1.60 -2.87 -11.19
CA VAL A 94 0.39 -3.47 -10.63
C VAL A 94 0.70 -4.90 -10.25
N ALA A 95 0.33 -5.29 -9.03
CA ALA A 95 0.56 -6.64 -8.54
C ALA A 95 -0.73 -7.37 -8.18
N PRO A 96 -0.70 -8.71 -8.20
CA PRO A 96 -1.82 -9.49 -7.73
C PRO A 96 -2.09 -9.29 -6.23
N VAL A 97 -3.36 -9.39 -5.85
CA VAL A 97 -3.82 -9.46 -4.45
C VAL A 97 -3.51 -10.86 -3.94
N VAL A 98 -2.25 -11.09 -3.59
CA VAL A 98 -1.72 -12.40 -3.18
C VAL A 98 -0.96 -12.29 -1.87
N TRP A 99 -1.21 -13.21 -0.94
CA TRP A 99 -0.43 -13.31 0.28
C TRP A 99 0.99 -13.73 0.00
N ARG A 100 1.93 -13.03 0.64
CA ARG A 100 3.32 -13.43 0.69
C ARG A 100 3.50 -14.57 1.70
N GLN A 101 4.25 -15.60 1.35
CA GLN A 101 4.82 -16.49 2.35
C GLN A 101 5.87 -15.72 3.18
N PRO A 102 6.03 -16.03 4.48
CA PRO A 102 7.06 -15.43 5.31
C PRO A 102 8.42 -15.56 4.63
N LEU A 103 9.20 -14.47 4.63
CA LEU A 103 10.57 -14.43 4.12
C LEU A 103 11.37 -15.60 4.71
N GLN A 104 11.54 -16.69 3.97
CA GLN A 104 12.76 -17.47 4.15
C GLN A 104 13.87 -16.61 3.54
N GLU A 105 14.87 -16.27 4.35
CA GLU A 105 16.01 -15.39 4.02
C GLU A 105 16.82 -15.88 2.81
N LEU A 106 16.52 -17.07 2.29
CA LEU A 106 17.09 -17.62 1.07
C LEU A 106 16.28 -17.16 -0.14
N GLU A 107 16.91 -16.27 -0.90
CA GLU A 107 16.58 -15.80 -2.25
C GLU A 107 16.45 -16.93 -3.29
N ALA A 108 15.62 -17.94 -3.06
CA ALA A 108 15.09 -18.74 -4.16
C ALA A 108 14.13 -17.81 -4.92
N TYR A 109 14.61 -17.36 -6.07
CA TYR A 109 13.92 -16.50 -7.03
C TYR A 109 12.60 -17.12 -7.48
N ASP A 110 11.56 -16.99 -6.64
CA ASP A 110 10.22 -17.41 -6.97
C ASP A 110 9.56 -16.29 -7.78
N ARG A 111 9.61 -16.43 -9.10
CA ARG A 111 8.96 -15.53 -10.06
C ARG A 111 7.45 -15.42 -9.87
N SER A 112 6.82 -16.35 -9.12
CA SER A 112 5.38 -16.33 -8.87
C SER A 112 4.97 -15.39 -7.74
N GLN A 113 5.92 -14.87 -6.94
CA GLN A 113 5.61 -13.89 -5.91
C GLN A 113 5.38 -12.49 -6.51
N SER A 114 4.42 -11.75 -5.93
CA SER A 114 4.03 -10.40 -6.34
C SER A 114 5.26 -9.48 -6.55
N PRO A 115 5.31 -8.64 -7.60
CA PRO A 115 6.45 -7.74 -7.86
C PRO A 115 6.73 -6.73 -6.73
N PHE A 116 5.82 -6.53 -5.76
CA PHE A 116 6.06 -5.71 -4.56
C PHE A 116 6.96 -6.37 -3.52
N SER A 117 7.31 -7.65 -3.71
CA SER A 117 7.96 -8.48 -2.69
C SER A 117 9.49 -8.57 -2.82
N ARG A 118 10.05 -8.10 -3.93
CA ARG A 118 11.50 -8.10 -4.14
C ARG A 118 12.07 -6.85 -3.50
N VAL A 119 12.71 -7.02 -2.34
CA VAL A 119 13.42 -5.97 -1.61
C VAL A 119 14.29 -5.14 -2.55
N ARG A 120 15.11 -5.82 -3.38
CA ARG A 120 15.99 -5.19 -4.38
C ARG A 120 15.26 -4.30 -5.41
N ASP A 121 13.97 -4.50 -5.64
CA ASP A 121 13.22 -3.70 -6.60
C ASP A 121 12.85 -2.34 -6.01
N LEU A 122 12.46 -2.30 -4.74
CA LEU A 122 12.07 -1.07 -4.05
C LEU A 122 13.28 -0.19 -3.73
N GLU A 123 14.46 -0.78 -3.58
CA GLU A 123 15.69 -0.10 -3.20
C GLU A 123 16.21 0.93 -4.22
N SER A 124 15.75 0.83 -5.47
CA SER A 124 16.21 1.72 -6.53
C SER A 124 15.42 3.04 -6.61
N TYR A 125 14.43 3.22 -5.72
CA TYR A 125 13.48 4.32 -5.70
C TYR A 125 13.71 5.26 -4.51
N HIS A 126 13.58 6.56 -4.76
CA HIS A 126 13.60 7.56 -3.68
C HIS A 126 12.26 7.58 -2.94
N THR A 127 11.17 7.32 -3.65
CA THR A 127 9.83 7.33 -3.10
C THR A 127 9.02 6.18 -3.67
N VAL A 128 8.40 5.41 -2.79
CA VAL A 128 7.44 4.37 -3.16
C VAL A 128 6.07 4.77 -2.65
N VAL A 129 5.07 4.75 -3.52
CA VAL A 129 3.68 5.05 -3.17
C VAL A 129 2.81 3.87 -3.55
N HIS A 130 2.32 3.15 -2.55
CA HIS A 130 1.37 2.06 -2.75
C HIS A 130 -0.06 2.60 -2.76
N LEU A 131 -0.86 2.22 -3.75
CA LEU A 131 -2.28 2.50 -3.83
C LEU A 131 -3.06 1.21 -3.51
N GLY A 132 -4.00 1.29 -2.58
CA GLY A 132 -4.94 0.22 -2.27
C GLY A 132 -6.38 0.70 -2.31
N LEU A 133 -7.33 -0.21 -2.48
CA LEU A 133 -8.75 0.14 -2.38
C LEU A 133 -9.14 0.36 -0.92
N GLY A 134 -9.69 1.54 -0.64
CA GLY A 134 -10.39 1.88 0.59
C GLY A 134 -11.89 1.71 0.47
N SER A 135 -12.47 0.79 1.24
CA SER A 135 -13.93 0.62 1.34
C SER A 135 -14.47 1.40 2.54
N TYR A 136 -14.74 2.69 2.33
CA TYR A 136 -15.18 3.61 3.40
C TYR A 136 -16.52 4.27 3.09
N ALA A 137 -17.16 4.78 4.14
CA ALA A 137 -18.39 5.56 4.03
C ALA A 137 -18.13 6.94 3.40
N PRO A 138 -19.16 7.57 2.79
CA PRO A 138 -19.10 8.97 2.39
C PRO A 138 -18.57 9.88 3.52
N PRO A 139 -17.81 10.94 3.21
CA PRO A 139 -17.54 11.46 1.86
C PRO A 139 -16.32 10.85 1.15
N TRP A 140 -16.01 9.55 1.36
CA TRP A 140 -15.02 8.79 0.59
C TRP A 140 -13.62 9.43 0.58
N PRO A 141 -12.96 9.51 1.75
CA PRO A 141 -11.65 10.13 1.86
C PRO A 141 -10.57 9.33 1.12
N PHE A 142 -9.51 10.02 0.73
CA PHE A 142 -8.20 9.39 0.54
C PHE A 142 -7.56 9.21 1.91
N LEU A 143 -7.17 7.97 2.26
CA LEU A 143 -6.45 7.73 3.51
C LEU A 143 -4.96 7.58 3.28
N LEU A 144 -4.17 8.39 3.97
CA LEU A 144 -2.72 8.25 4.05
C LEU A 144 -2.34 7.47 5.31
N GLU A 145 -1.88 6.23 5.15
CA GLU A 145 -1.55 5.37 6.29
C GLU A 145 -0.25 5.85 6.98
N LEU A 146 -0.36 6.19 8.26
CA LEU A 146 0.75 6.57 9.13
C LEU A 146 1.53 5.38 9.67
N GLY A 147 1.07 4.15 9.44
CA GLY A 147 1.78 2.95 9.87
C GLY A 147 1.07 1.67 9.45
N ALA A 148 1.63 0.54 9.87
CA ALA A 148 1.10 -0.79 9.59
C ALA A 148 1.10 -1.67 10.85
N LEU A 149 0.29 -2.73 10.86
CA LEU A 149 0.24 -3.71 11.94
C LEU A 149 1.00 -4.99 11.59
N ASP A 150 1.64 -5.60 12.58
CA ASP A 150 2.28 -6.92 12.50
C ASP A 150 1.22 -8.03 12.53
N GLY A 151 0.38 -8.07 11.49
CA GLY A 151 -0.72 -9.03 11.41
C GLY A 151 -1.32 -9.14 10.02
N ALA A 152 -1.81 -10.33 9.71
CA ALA A 152 -2.55 -10.63 8.49
C ALA A 152 -4.04 -10.84 8.79
N SER A 153 -4.88 -10.59 7.79
CA SER A 153 -6.31 -10.89 7.82
C SER A 153 -6.55 -12.40 7.74
N VAL A 154 -7.71 -12.84 8.21
CA VAL A 154 -8.21 -14.21 8.05
C VAL A 154 -8.96 -14.38 6.71
N SER A 155 -8.63 -13.57 5.71
CA SER A 155 -9.31 -13.55 4.42
C SER A 155 -8.46 -14.24 3.36
N LYS A 156 -9.10 -14.96 2.46
CA LYS A 156 -8.43 -15.54 1.30
C LYS A 156 -7.93 -14.44 0.36
N ASP A 157 -6.79 -14.68 -0.26
CA ASP A 157 -6.27 -13.87 -1.37
C ASP A 157 -6.94 -14.26 -2.70
N ALA A 158 -6.51 -13.64 -3.80
CA ALA A 158 -7.05 -13.91 -5.13
C ALA A 158 -6.78 -15.33 -5.65
N ARG A 159 -5.91 -16.13 -4.99
CA ARG A 159 -5.71 -17.57 -5.27
C ARG A 159 -6.63 -18.46 -4.45
N GLY A 160 -7.47 -17.87 -3.59
CA GLY A 160 -8.27 -18.63 -2.63
C GLY A 160 -7.45 -19.17 -1.45
N LEU A 161 -6.26 -18.62 -1.19
CA LEU A 161 -5.36 -19.05 -0.11
C LEU A 161 -5.38 -18.07 1.07
N TYR A 162 -5.19 -18.59 2.28
CA TYR A 162 -4.97 -17.80 3.50
C TYR A 162 -3.52 -17.30 3.59
N PRO A 163 -3.18 -16.40 4.56
CA PRO A 163 -1.82 -15.85 4.69
C PRO A 163 -0.70 -16.88 4.88
N ASP A 164 -1.02 -18.03 5.46
CA ASP A 164 -0.13 -19.19 5.64
C ASP A 164 0.05 -20.01 4.35
N GLY A 165 -0.68 -19.66 3.28
CA GLY A 165 -0.68 -20.36 2.01
C GLY A 165 -1.62 -21.58 1.95
N SER A 166 -2.42 -21.83 2.99
CA SER A 166 -3.36 -22.95 3.02
C SER A 166 -4.68 -22.60 2.31
N SER A 167 -5.39 -23.61 1.81
CA SER A 167 -6.73 -23.48 1.21
C SER A 167 -7.86 -23.60 2.24
N GLU A 168 -7.55 -24.11 3.42
CA GLU A 168 -8.47 -24.37 4.53
C GLU A 168 -8.14 -23.43 5.68
N CYS A 169 -9.14 -22.96 6.42
CA CYS A 169 -8.95 -22.00 7.51
C CYS A 169 -8.43 -22.69 8.77
N ASP A 170 -7.26 -23.31 8.69
CA ASP A 170 -6.65 -24.00 9.82
C ASP A 170 -5.56 -23.11 10.45
N GLN A 171 -5.89 -22.53 11.61
CA GLN A 171 -4.96 -22.11 12.67
C GLN A 171 -3.70 -21.32 12.22
N HIS A 172 -3.77 -19.99 12.28
CA HIS A 172 -2.72 -19.08 11.80
C HIS A 172 -1.40 -19.10 12.59
N GLU A 173 -0.30 -18.94 11.84
CA GLU A 173 0.99 -18.45 12.34
C GLU A 173 1.10 -16.92 12.16
N PRO A 174 1.72 -16.18 13.10
CA PRO A 174 2.03 -14.76 12.95
C PRO A 174 3.09 -14.54 11.85
N ILE A 175 3.16 -13.31 11.34
CA ILE A 175 4.10 -12.89 10.29
C ILE A 175 5.57 -12.97 10.76
N ARG A 176 5.83 -13.10 12.08
CA ARG A 176 7.19 -13.22 12.65
C ARG A 176 7.58 -14.65 13.04
N GLN A 177 8.77 -15.04 12.59
CA GLN A 177 9.70 -15.83 13.40
C GLN A 177 10.62 -14.85 14.14
N THR A 178 10.68 -14.93 15.47
CA THR A 178 11.67 -14.20 16.25
C THR A 178 12.82 -15.16 16.57
N ILE A 179 14.06 -14.73 16.30
CA ILE A 179 15.28 -15.40 16.75
C ILE A 179 15.75 -14.64 17.98
N ASP A 180 15.72 -15.29 19.14
CA ASP A 180 16.31 -14.77 20.37
C ASP A 180 17.34 -15.80 20.86
N ASP A 181 18.58 -15.37 21.10
CA ASP A 181 19.70 -16.22 21.53
C ASP A 181 19.94 -17.51 20.70
N GLY A 182 19.72 -17.44 19.37
CA GLY A 182 19.89 -18.60 18.49
C GLY A 182 18.80 -19.68 18.61
N ARG A 183 17.68 -19.36 19.25
CA ARG A 183 16.49 -20.22 19.31
C ARG A 183 15.35 -19.59 18.50
N THR A 184 14.84 -20.33 17.54
CA THR A 184 13.63 -19.98 16.79
C THR A 184 12.41 -20.38 17.62
N PHE A 185 11.58 -19.42 18.00
CA PHE A 185 10.26 -19.71 18.57
C PHE A 185 9.18 -19.40 17.53
N ALA A 186 8.43 -20.43 17.14
CA ALA A 186 7.16 -20.23 16.43
C ALA A 186 6.08 -19.97 17.49
N ILE A 187 5.63 -18.72 17.61
CA ILE A 187 4.41 -18.42 18.36
C ILE A 187 3.26 -18.82 17.46
N LYS A 188 2.49 -19.87 17.78
CA LYS A 188 1.27 -20.14 17.00
C LYS A 188 0.11 -19.35 17.59
N SER A 189 -0.59 -18.60 16.77
CA SER A 189 -1.69 -17.72 17.20
C SER A 189 -3.01 -18.25 16.66
N PHE A 190 -3.72 -19.01 17.47
CA PHE A 190 -5.03 -19.57 17.17
C PHE A 190 -6.12 -18.53 17.41
N ARG A 191 -7.27 -18.64 16.77
CA ARG A 191 -8.51 -18.06 17.32
C ARG A 191 -9.41 -19.20 17.76
N ASN A 192 -10.02 -19.09 18.95
CA ASN A 192 -11.02 -20.07 19.38
C ASN A 192 -12.32 -19.92 18.57
N SER A 193 -13.31 -20.78 18.84
CA SER A 193 -14.65 -20.73 18.22
C SER A 193 -15.36 -19.37 18.36
N ASP A 194 -14.94 -18.56 19.34
CA ASP A 194 -15.50 -17.25 19.64
C ASP A 194 -14.70 -16.11 18.99
N GLY A 195 -13.73 -16.46 18.14
CA GLY A 195 -12.90 -15.49 17.43
C GLY A 195 -11.86 -14.80 18.31
N GLN A 196 -11.53 -15.28 19.51
CA GLN A 196 -10.49 -14.68 20.37
C GLN A 196 -9.10 -15.22 20.06
N LEU A 197 -8.10 -14.35 19.92
CA LEU A 197 -6.71 -14.75 19.64
C LEU A 197 -6.06 -15.41 20.88
N GLN A 198 -5.62 -16.65 20.74
CA GLN A 198 -4.87 -17.44 21.70
C GLN A 198 -3.48 -17.73 21.15
N SER A 199 -2.43 -17.48 21.92
CA SER A 199 -1.06 -17.81 21.51
C SER A 199 -0.58 -19.05 22.26
N GLN A 200 -0.08 -20.08 21.57
CA GLN A 200 0.56 -21.23 22.21
C GLN A 200 2.08 -21.09 22.06
N ILE A 201 2.75 -20.91 23.20
CA ILE A 201 4.18 -21.12 23.33
C ILE A 201 4.33 -22.52 23.91
N THR A 202 5.13 -23.36 23.27
CA THR A 202 5.37 -24.77 23.64
C THR A 202 5.50 -24.91 25.16
N SER A 203 4.46 -25.50 25.78
CA SER A 203 4.25 -25.85 27.20
C SER A 203 3.31 -25.00 28.08
N ARG A 204 2.79 -23.83 27.67
CA ARG A 204 1.73 -23.14 28.43
C ARG A 204 0.76 -22.38 27.53
N THR A 205 -0.54 -22.71 27.64
CA THR A 205 -1.63 -21.95 27.04
C THR A 205 -1.84 -20.70 27.88
N ALA A 206 -1.47 -19.53 27.36
CA ALA A 206 -1.81 -18.25 27.94
C ALA A 206 -2.62 -17.47 26.90
N VAL A 207 -3.76 -16.90 27.29
CA VAL A 207 -4.48 -15.92 26.47
C VAL A 207 -3.65 -14.64 26.50
N VAL A 208 -2.64 -14.60 25.64
CA VAL A 208 -1.94 -13.38 25.29
C VAL A 208 -2.42 -13.08 23.89
N SER A 209 -3.30 -12.09 23.76
CA SER A 209 -3.30 -11.28 22.54
C SER A 209 -2.10 -10.36 22.72
N PRO A 210 -0.89 -10.70 22.22
CA PRO A 210 0.16 -9.70 22.21
C PRO A 210 -0.41 -8.50 21.48
N PRO A 211 -0.24 -7.26 21.98
CA PRO A 211 -0.59 -6.10 21.20
C PRO A 211 0.09 -6.27 19.84
N LEU A 212 -0.67 -6.17 18.76
CA LEU A 212 -0.09 -6.25 17.43
C LEU A 212 0.93 -5.13 17.36
N ASN A 213 2.18 -5.47 17.04
CA ASN A 213 3.21 -4.44 16.96
C ASN A 213 2.80 -3.47 15.87
N GLU A 214 2.77 -2.19 16.21
CA GLU A 214 2.59 -1.11 15.25
C GLU A 214 3.95 -0.76 14.68
N LEU A 215 4.07 -0.75 13.36
CA LEU A 215 5.22 -0.23 12.66
C LEU A 215 4.89 1.15 12.13
N MET A 216 5.54 2.14 12.71
CA MET A 216 5.47 3.54 12.29
C MET A 216 6.70 3.91 11.45
N PRO A 217 6.62 4.96 10.61
CA PRO A 217 7.79 5.54 9.96
C PRO A 217 8.89 5.89 10.97
N HIS A 218 10.14 5.65 10.59
CA HIS A 218 11.30 6.03 11.40
C HIS A 218 11.23 7.52 11.81
N PRO A 219 11.59 7.90 13.04
CA PRO A 219 11.49 9.28 13.52
C PRO A 219 12.24 10.31 12.66
N ASP A 220 13.38 9.90 12.10
CA ASP A 220 14.18 10.75 11.20
C ASP A 220 13.64 10.80 9.75
N SER A 221 12.64 9.96 9.42
CA SER A 221 12.01 9.99 8.10
C SER A 221 11.02 11.15 7.98
N ARG A 222 10.85 11.68 6.76
CA ARG A 222 9.88 12.77 6.49
C ARG A 222 8.45 12.27 6.31
N VAL A 223 8.25 10.96 6.23
CA VAL A 223 6.95 10.36 5.88
C VAL A 223 5.87 10.81 6.86
N LYS A 224 6.12 10.69 8.18
CA LYS A 224 5.15 11.14 9.19
C LYS A 224 4.85 12.63 9.08
N HIS A 225 5.88 13.46 8.94
CA HIS A 225 5.73 14.91 8.81
C HIS A 225 4.87 15.27 7.58
N LYS A 226 5.18 14.71 6.42
CA LYS A 226 4.45 14.95 5.17
C LYS A 226 3.00 14.51 5.28
N ILE A 227 2.74 13.32 5.83
CA ILE A 227 1.36 12.83 6.00
C ILE A 227 0.57 13.78 6.92
N CYS A 228 1.15 14.20 8.06
CA CYS A 228 0.50 15.13 8.98
C CYS A 228 0.27 16.53 8.38
N ALA A 229 1.13 17.00 7.48
CA ALA A 229 0.96 18.29 6.80
C ALA A 229 -0.07 18.24 5.67
N ILE A 230 -0.21 17.09 5.00
CA ILE A 230 -1.17 16.89 3.91
C ILE A 230 -2.57 16.57 4.45
N ALA A 231 -2.68 15.98 5.64
CA ALA A 231 -3.96 15.68 6.26
C ALA A 231 -4.82 16.94 6.46
N GLY A 232 -6.11 16.82 6.15
CA GLY A 232 -7.06 17.94 6.13
C GLY A 232 -7.11 18.68 4.79
N ALA A 233 -6.18 18.45 3.86
CA ALA A 233 -6.28 18.97 2.50
C ALA A 233 -7.47 18.34 1.74
N SER A 234 -7.94 19.04 0.72
CA SER A 234 -8.90 18.52 -0.26
C SER A 234 -8.25 18.36 -1.63
N THR A 235 -8.58 17.29 -2.35
CA THR A 235 -8.03 17.04 -3.69
C THR A 235 -8.52 18.07 -4.71
N LYS A 236 -7.67 18.42 -5.67
CA LYS A 236 -7.99 19.33 -6.79
C LYS A 236 -8.66 18.61 -7.96
N SER A 237 -9.78 17.93 -7.69
CA SER A 237 -10.64 17.24 -8.67
C SER A 237 -11.99 17.97 -8.84
N GLN A 238 -12.82 17.58 -9.81
CA GLN A 238 -14.17 18.12 -9.97
C GLN A 238 -15.06 17.76 -8.77
N LEU A 239 -14.86 16.57 -8.19
CA LEU A 239 -15.44 16.16 -6.92
C LEU A 239 -14.29 16.05 -5.90
N PRO A 240 -14.03 17.10 -5.10
CA PRO A 240 -12.96 17.08 -4.12
C PRO A 240 -13.16 16.01 -3.05
N HIS A 241 -12.11 15.27 -2.77
CA HIS A 241 -12.06 14.29 -1.68
C HIS A 241 -11.19 14.83 -0.53
N PRO A 242 -11.61 14.64 0.73
CA PRO A 242 -10.75 14.95 1.86
C PRO A 242 -9.58 13.96 1.93
N VAL A 243 -8.40 14.46 2.32
CA VAL A 243 -7.23 13.64 2.62
C VAL A 243 -7.11 13.49 4.13
N VAL A 244 -7.10 12.24 4.60
CA VAL A 244 -7.14 11.93 6.03
C VAL A 244 -5.93 11.06 6.35
N ALA A 245 -5.15 11.45 7.35
CA ALA A 245 -4.14 10.56 7.89
C ALA A 245 -4.82 9.44 8.69
N ALA A 246 -4.32 8.21 8.57
CA ALA A 246 -4.90 7.05 9.22
C ALA A 246 -3.86 6.29 10.04
N LEU A 247 -4.19 6.03 11.31
CA LEU A 247 -3.37 5.20 12.18
C LEU A 247 -3.49 3.71 11.80
N PRO A 248 -2.48 2.89 12.15
CA PRO A 248 -2.59 1.44 12.06
C PRO A 248 -3.89 0.96 12.72
N ARG A 249 -4.66 0.12 12.04
CA ARG A 249 -5.99 -0.30 12.52
C ARG A 249 -6.23 -1.78 12.31
N VAL A 250 -6.88 -2.42 13.28
CA VAL A 250 -7.13 -3.87 13.31
C VAL A 250 -7.97 -4.35 12.12
N VAL A 251 -8.81 -3.48 11.57
CA VAL A 251 -9.63 -3.76 10.38
C VAL A 251 -8.85 -3.67 9.06
N SER A 252 -7.64 -3.10 9.09
CA SER A 252 -6.73 -2.99 7.94
C SER A 252 -5.59 -4.00 8.11
N LYS A 253 -5.90 -5.30 8.01
CA LYS A 253 -4.89 -6.39 8.05
C LYS A 253 -4.78 -7.16 6.74
N PHE A 254 -5.50 -6.74 5.71
CA PHE A 254 -5.42 -7.41 4.41
C PHE A 254 -4.10 -7.09 3.69
N ILE A 255 -3.95 -7.51 2.43
CA ILE A 255 -2.71 -7.40 1.65
C ILE A 255 -2.18 -5.95 1.56
N CYS A 256 -3.06 -4.94 1.60
CA CYS A 256 -2.67 -3.54 1.74
C CYS A 256 -1.75 -3.28 2.94
N ASN A 257 -2.08 -3.85 4.10
CA ASN A 257 -1.28 -3.73 5.32
C ASN A 257 0.06 -4.46 5.20
N GLN A 258 0.08 -5.65 4.59
CA GLN A 258 1.33 -6.38 4.34
C GLN A 258 2.28 -5.59 3.43
N ALA A 259 1.76 -4.93 2.39
CA ALA A 259 2.54 -4.07 1.52
C ALA A 259 3.07 -2.82 2.26
N ASN A 260 2.22 -2.14 3.04
CA ASN A 260 2.66 -0.99 3.85
C ASN A 260 3.74 -1.39 4.87
N TRP A 261 3.51 -2.49 5.60
CA TRP A 261 4.48 -3.05 6.55
C TRP A 261 5.83 -3.30 5.91
N HIS A 262 5.83 -3.91 4.71
CA HIS A 262 7.07 -4.20 4.01
C HIS A 262 7.82 -2.94 3.58
N GLY A 263 7.12 -1.96 2.98
CA GLY A 263 7.71 -0.69 2.59
C GLY A 263 8.30 0.07 3.77
N LEU A 264 7.58 0.15 4.89
CA LEU A 264 8.07 0.76 6.13
C LEU A 264 9.26 0.01 6.73
N THR A 265 9.25 -1.32 6.70
CA THR A 265 10.37 -2.12 7.20
C THR A 265 11.66 -1.81 6.45
N LEU A 266 11.60 -1.76 5.10
CA LEU A 266 12.76 -1.47 4.28
C LEU A 266 13.26 -0.04 4.46
N MET A 267 12.34 0.93 4.50
CA MET A 267 12.67 2.32 4.79
C MET A 267 13.34 2.47 6.16
N ASN A 268 12.74 1.92 7.23
CA ASN A 268 13.28 2.04 8.58
C ASN A 268 14.67 1.39 8.70
N ARG A 269 14.88 0.21 8.08
CA ARG A 269 16.20 -0.43 8.01
C ARG A 269 17.26 0.48 7.35
N ALA A 270 16.90 1.21 6.29
CA ALA A 270 17.83 2.15 5.65
C ALA A 270 18.21 3.32 6.56
N PHE A 271 17.32 3.79 7.43
CA PHE A 271 17.63 4.82 8.43
C PHE A 271 18.45 4.31 9.61
N GLU A 272 18.23 3.08 10.04
CA GLU A 272 18.97 2.44 11.14
C GLU A 272 20.39 2.06 10.74
N SER A 273 20.56 1.57 9.50
CA SER A 273 21.82 1.04 8.99
C SER A 273 22.75 2.10 8.40
N ARG A 274 22.85 3.31 8.99
CA ARG A 274 23.62 4.49 8.49
C ARG A 274 25.05 4.22 7.96
N SER A 275 25.62 3.03 8.23
CA SER A 275 26.93 2.55 7.80
C SER A 275 26.93 1.50 6.67
N LEU A 276 25.78 1.00 6.18
CA LEU A 276 25.71 -0.01 5.12
C LEU A 276 25.21 0.60 3.80
N PRO A 277 25.73 0.15 2.65
CA PRO A 277 25.30 0.59 1.33
C PRO A 277 23.93 0.00 0.92
N GLU A 278 23.11 -0.48 1.86
CA GLU A 278 21.82 -1.11 1.59
C GLU A 278 20.70 -0.07 1.53
N ARG A 279 20.04 -0.02 0.37
CA ARG A 279 19.37 1.15 -0.19
C ARG A 279 17.86 1.04 -0.08
N GLY A 280 17.27 0.86 1.10
CA GLY A 280 15.80 0.94 1.21
C GLY A 280 15.25 2.25 0.62
N PRO A 281 13.98 2.30 0.17
CA PRO A 281 13.42 3.56 -0.33
C PRO A 281 13.50 4.63 0.76
N ALA A 282 13.91 5.84 0.39
CA ALA A 282 14.03 6.93 1.37
C ALA A 282 12.68 7.32 1.98
N GLU A 283 11.60 7.13 1.22
CA GLU A 283 10.23 7.35 1.67
C GLU A 283 9.30 6.24 1.12
N SER A 284 8.44 5.69 1.96
CA SER A 284 7.40 4.74 1.58
C SER A 284 6.04 5.19 2.11
N TYR A 285 5.03 5.22 1.25
CA TYR A 285 3.67 5.65 1.57
C TYR A 285 2.67 4.59 1.16
N PHE A 286 1.56 4.51 1.89
CA PHE A 286 0.38 3.76 1.46
C PHE A 286 -0.84 4.67 1.45
N ILE A 287 -1.54 4.70 0.32
CA ILE A 287 -2.73 5.49 0.08
C ILE A 287 -3.89 4.54 -0.17
N HIS A 288 -4.91 4.55 0.69
CA HIS A 288 -6.19 3.97 0.32
C HIS A 288 -7.01 4.98 -0.48
N ILE A 289 -7.36 4.60 -1.71
CA ILE A 289 -8.22 5.38 -2.61
C ILE A 289 -9.66 4.87 -2.55
N PRO A 290 -10.68 5.72 -2.68
CA PRO A 290 -12.07 5.27 -2.66
C PRO A 290 -12.43 4.45 -3.91
N TRP A 291 -13.53 3.68 -3.83
CA TRP A 291 -14.02 2.83 -4.92
C TRP A 291 -14.37 3.61 -6.20
N GLY A 292 -14.76 4.88 -6.10
CA GLY A 292 -15.08 5.69 -7.28
C GLY A 292 -15.48 7.12 -6.93
N ASN A 293 -15.69 7.92 -7.98
CA ASN A 293 -16.02 9.35 -7.89
C ASN A 293 -17.49 9.60 -7.55
N SER A 294 -18.36 8.63 -7.79
CA SER A 294 -19.79 8.85 -7.73
C SER A 294 -20.33 8.67 -6.32
N PRO A 295 -21.03 9.69 -5.78
CA PRO A 295 -21.73 9.53 -4.53
C PRO A 295 -22.72 8.36 -4.58
N GLY A 296 -22.64 7.46 -3.60
CA GLY A 296 -23.59 6.35 -3.43
C GLY A 296 -23.27 5.07 -4.18
N LYS A 297 -22.16 4.98 -4.94
CA LYS A 297 -21.66 3.68 -5.41
C LYS A 297 -20.90 3.00 -4.27
N ALA A 298 -21.57 2.05 -3.62
CA ALA A 298 -20.89 1.15 -2.70
C ALA A 298 -19.85 0.33 -3.49
N ALA A 299 -18.74 -0.03 -2.82
CA ALA A 299 -17.91 -1.10 -3.35
C ALA A 299 -18.79 -2.35 -3.56
N PRO A 300 -18.60 -3.10 -4.66
CA PRO A 300 -19.34 -4.33 -4.87
C PRO A 300 -19.10 -5.22 -3.65
N ASP A 301 -20.21 -5.65 -3.06
CA ASP A 301 -20.18 -6.65 -2.02
C ASP A 301 -19.48 -7.90 -2.58
N ALA A 302 -18.72 -8.63 -1.75
CA ALA A 302 -17.83 -9.70 -2.20
C ALA A 302 -18.54 -10.82 -2.97
N ASN A 303 -19.88 -10.88 -2.89
CA ASN A 303 -20.76 -11.83 -3.56
C ASN A 303 -21.47 -11.26 -4.82
N ARG A 304 -21.15 -10.04 -5.28
CA ARG A 304 -21.86 -9.37 -6.38
C ARG A 304 -21.12 -9.42 -7.71
N ASP A 305 -21.93 -9.32 -8.75
CA ASP A 305 -21.55 -9.20 -10.15
C ASP A 305 -20.72 -7.95 -10.42
N PHE A 306 -19.41 -8.15 -10.59
CA PHE A 306 -18.43 -7.14 -10.98
C PHE A 306 -18.73 -6.53 -12.36
N SER A 307 -19.57 -7.16 -13.20
CA SER A 307 -19.88 -6.67 -14.54
C SER A 307 -20.43 -5.25 -14.54
N SER A 308 -21.19 -4.89 -13.50
CA SER A 308 -21.79 -3.56 -13.32
C SER A 308 -20.76 -2.43 -13.11
N HIS A 309 -19.51 -2.77 -12.75
CA HIS A 309 -18.43 -1.82 -12.47
C HIS A 309 -17.35 -1.77 -13.55
N ILE A 310 -17.41 -2.64 -14.57
CA ILE A 310 -16.42 -2.66 -15.67
C ILE A 310 -16.40 -1.31 -16.41
N HIS A 311 -17.55 -0.63 -16.50
CA HIS A 311 -17.69 0.65 -17.17
C HIS A 311 -17.62 1.87 -16.23
N ASP A 312 -17.19 1.69 -14.97
CA ASP A 312 -17.02 2.82 -14.05
C ASP A 312 -16.00 3.84 -14.59
N ASP A 313 -16.36 5.12 -14.51
CA ASP A 313 -15.52 6.24 -14.93
C ASP A 313 -14.61 6.69 -13.78
N PHE A 314 -13.31 6.44 -13.96
CA PHE A 314 -12.25 6.80 -13.02
C PHE A 314 -11.56 8.12 -13.34
N THR A 315 -12.07 8.91 -14.29
CA THR A 315 -11.43 10.15 -14.74
C THR A 315 -11.17 11.10 -13.59
N ASP A 316 -12.20 11.46 -12.82
CA ASP A 316 -12.03 12.39 -11.71
C ASP A 316 -11.16 11.82 -10.56
N LEU A 317 -11.25 10.50 -10.35
CA LEU A 317 -10.50 9.77 -9.31
C LEU A 317 -9.02 9.80 -9.63
N SER A 318 -8.68 9.67 -10.92
CA SER A 318 -7.31 9.72 -11.39
C SER A 318 -6.68 11.10 -11.16
N VAL A 319 -7.47 12.17 -11.30
CA VAL A 319 -7.05 13.54 -10.98
C VAL A 319 -6.84 13.68 -9.47
N ALA A 320 -7.80 13.22 -8.67
CA ALA A 320 -7.72 13.26 -7.21
C ALA A 320 -6.50 12.47 -6.69
N ALA A 321 -6.30 11.24 -7.18
CA ALA A 321 -5.16 10.40 -6.82
C ALA A 321 -3.83 11.02 -7.25
N ALA A 322 -3.74 11.58 -8.46
CA ALA A 322 -2.55 12.29 -8.91
C ALA A 322 -2.24 13.48 -8.01
N ASP A 323 -3.27 14.22 -7.58
CA ASP A 323 -3.11 15.37 -6.70
C ASP A 323 -2.51 14.98 -5.34
N VAL A 324 -3.01 13.91 -4.70
CA VAL A 324 -2.46 13.40 -3.44
C VAL A 324 -1.02 12.91 -3.60
N ILE A 325 -0.72 12.15 -4.66
CA ILE A 325 0.65 11.67 -4.93
C ILE A 325 1.60 12.85 -5.14
N LEU A 326 1.17 13.88 -5.87
CA LEU A 326 1.97 15.06 -6.09
C LEU A 326 2.13 15.91 -4.81
N ASN A 327 1.16 15.94 -3.90
CA ASN A 327 1.33 16.54 -2.58
C ASN A 327 2.46 15.85 -1.78
N ILE A 328 2.69 14.56 -1.99
CA ILE A 328 3.78 13.80 -1.37
C ILE A 328 5.12 14.06 -2.07
N VAL A 329 5.15 13.95 -3.40
CA VAL A 329 6.38 13.96 -4.19
C VAL A 329 6.90 15.37 -4.44
N ASP A 330 6.01 16.33 -4.74
CA ASP A 330 6.31 17.75 -4.94
C ASP A 330 5.89 18.58 -3.71
N PHE A 331 6.14 18.03 -2.52
CA PHE A 331 5.72 18.58 -1.24
C PHE A 331 6.09 20.06 -1.06
N HIS A 332 7.35 20.41 -1.37
CA HIS A 332 7.84 21.78 -1.27
C HIS A 332 7.28 22.69 -2.35
N GLY A 333 7.19 22.21 -3.59
CA GLY A 333 6.64 22.98 -4.71
C GLY A 333 5.15 23.27 -4.55
N ARG A 334 4.46 22.47 -3.74
CA ARG A 334 3.05 22.65 -3.40
C ARG A 334 2.81 23.40 -2.09
N GLY A 335 3.87 23.82 -1.39
CA GLY A 335 3.76 24.69 -0.21
C GLY A 335 3.27 24.00 1.06
N PHE A 336 3.45 22.68 1.18
CA PHE A 336 3.02 21.94 2.37
C PHE A 336 4.00 22.02 3.54
N GLN A 337 5.26 22.42 3.30
CA GLN A 337 6.29 22.55 4.33
C GLN A 337 5.96 23.60 5.41
N ASP A 338 5.11 24.57 5.07
CA ASP A 338 4.71 25.66 5.95
C ASP A 338 3.35 25.41 6.60
N GLN A 339 2.71 24.26 6.34
CA GLN A 339 1.38 23.96 6.87
C GLN A 339 1.45 23.51 8.34
N PRO A 340 0.47 23.90 9.16
CA PRO A 340 0.32 23.33 10.50
C PRO A 340 0.17 21.80 10.42
N LEU A 341 0.91 21.09 11.27
CA LEU A 341 0.84 19.63 11.32
C LEU A 341 -0.39 19.20 12.12
N SER A 342 -1.18 18.26 11.58
CA SER A 342 -2.23 17.60 12.36
C SER A 342 -1.63 16.86 13.56
N SER A 343 -2.15 17.14 14.76
CA SER A 343 -1.80 16.40 15.97
C SER A 343 -2.38 14.98 15.92
N LEU A 344 -1.87 14.09 16.79
CA LEU A 344 -2.43 12.74 16.91
C LEU A 344 -3.92 12.76 17.30
N ASP A 345 -4.30 13.66 18.21
CA ASP A 345 -5.70 13.82 18.63
C ASP A 345 -6.59 14.29 17.47
N GLN A 346 -6.09 15.20 16.64
CA GLN A 346 -6.80 15.63 15.43
C GLN A 346 -6.97 14.47 14.45
N ILE A 347 -5.93 13.67 14.25
CA ILE A 347 -5.99 12.48 13.37
C ILE A 347 -7.03 11.48 13.88
N VAL A 348 -7.06 11.20 15.18
CA VAL A 348 -8.06 10.31 15.79
C VAL A 348 -9.48 10.85 15.62
N ALA A 349 -9.67 12.15 15.82
CA ALA A 349 -10.95 12.83 15.62
C ALA A 349 -11.40 12.73 14.15
N ASP A 350 -10.49 13.02 13.20
CA ASP A 350 -10.78 12.93 11.77
C ASP A 350 -11.15 11.51 11.37
N MET A 351 -10.37 10.51 11.77
CA MET A 351 -10.65 9.09 11.49
C MET A 351 -12.04 8.66 12.01
N SER A 352 -12.48 9.21 13.14
CA SER A 352 -13.79 8.93 13.71
C SER A 352 -14.94 9.43 12.84
N ASN A 353 -14.76 10.57 12.14
CA ASN A 353 -15.77 11.13 11.23
C ASN A 353 -16.05 10.22 10.02
N TYR A 354 -15.12 9.33 9.68
CA TYR A 354 -15.23 8.40 8.55
C TYR A 354 -15.51 6.96 8.96
N ASN A 355 -15.92 6.74 10.22
CA ASN A 355 -16.19 5.41 10.80
C ASN A 355 -15.02 4.43 10.69
N LEU A 356 -13.77 4.91 10.69
CA LEU A 356 -12.59 4.05 10.52
C LEU A 356 -12.26 3.19 11.75
N TYR A 357 -12.87 3.49 12.90
CA TYR A 357 -12.84 2.68 14.12
C TYR A 357 -14.06 1.75 14.26
N GLY A 358 -15.03 1.84 13.35
CA GLY A 358 -16.33 1.19 13.44
C GLY A 358 -16.32 -0.26 13.00
N GLY A 359 -15.64 -1.13 13.74
CA GLY A 359 -16.12 -2.50 13.90
C GLY A 359 -17.21 -2.49 14.96
N LYS A 360 -18.48 -2.42 14.55
CA LYS A 360 -19.57 -2.87 15.41
C LYS A 360 -19.80 -4.34 15.20
#